data_AF-A0A5B2Z057-F1
#
_entry.id   AF-A0A5B2Z057-F1
#
_cell.length_a   1.000
_cell.length_b   1.000
_cell.length_c   1.000
_cell.angle_alpha   90.00
_cell.angle_beta   90.00
_cell.angle_gamma   90.00
#
_symmetry.space_group_name_H-M   'P 1'
#
loop_
_entity.id
_entity.type
_entity.pdbx_description
1 polymer ?
#
loop_
_entity_poly.entity_id
_entity_poly.type
_entity_poly.pdbx_seq_one_letter_code
_entity_poly.pdbx_strand_id
1 'polypeptide(L)'
;MKTNSRYNMMLLNFRSIFFFSSLIITLLITIPQQQDSFMSFAQESFDDSSTSSSMSTMTMSETSSESVTSNFDAILKAGLIISQVAILGLIFNHFILKRTLYLQNKNIQQEDGISIFVSGIKISKRFIILVLVCCIFIIAFSTGAMLLQSYELAQNLDLDILSAFSILYSTSVGQVWLLRILSSSVILGVIIFYYFILRNRKKKLKSYNKKFDGLNSNGYTKIDRILLISVLILGSINLFSNSMVSHSNSLPSFSNIDVSMDWIHFMAVSIWIGGLFYISTIFLRQSLGLNDKSDYKTNSEKSSNVSENAILVHSTRALMYFSYIAITAITVIGITGLYLGYTHIQSLTSVVFTVYGQILIVKIALAFPMIFIGRYNQIHIYNYAKQAVLANHSGVTRAMAEPTDSKLINKNVNNIINKNKNDESFFFKRINKSLKIESILGIFVLVAASFLSVTSPPALEAMDQDMQGMGGMDGMNSSSVGNGNVVDTHNVFSSNILFLYLVIGISIIILIIGIVSFKKNHKQIKELNILSTNSNAGTMQSKKRQSKE
;
A
#
# COMPACT_ATOMS: atom_id res chain seq x y z
N MET A 1 -5.85 16.99 -31.68
CA MET A 1 -4.39 16.72 -31.56
C MET A 1 -3.80 16.88 -30.15
N LYS A 2 -4.26 17.77 -29.25
CA LYS A 2 -3.72 17.92 -27.87
C LYS A 2 -4.04 16.78 -26.88
N THR A 3 -4.92 15.84 -27.23
CA THR A 3 -5.32 14.72 -26.36
C THR A 3 -4.25 13.63 -26.27
N ASN A 4 -3.47 13.38 -27.34
CA ASN A 4 -2.39 12.37 -27.35
C ASN A 4 -1.26 12.64 -26.33
N SER A 5 -1.01 13.90 -25.99
CA SER A 5 0.02 14.27 -25.00
C SER A 5 -0.31 13.77 -23.58
N ARG A 6 -1.60 13.71 -23.20
CA ARG A 6 -2.01 13.19 -21.89
C ARG A 6 -1.94 11.65 -21.83
N TYR A 7 -2.17 10.97 -22.95
CA TYR A 7 -2.06 9.51 -23.06
C TYR A 7 -0.61 9.01 -22.95
N ASN A 8 0.33 9.69 -23.61
CA ASN A 8 1.76 9.38 -23.48
C ASN A 8 2.26 9.56 -22.04
N MET A 9 1.68 10.50 -21.26
CA MET A 9 2.08 10.77 -19.89
C MET A 9 1.62 9.68 -18.88
N MET A 10 0.53 8.97 -19.17
CA MET A 10 0.06 7.82 -18.37
C MET A 10 0.85 6.54 -18.66
N LEU A 11 1.17 6.29 -19.94
CA LEU A 11 2.13 5.25 -20.33
C LEU A 11 3.53 5.52 -19.77
N LEU A 12 3.93 6.79 -19.63
CA LEU A 12 5.16 7.19 -18.95
C LEU A 12 5.14 6.90 -17.45
N ASN A 13 3.99 6.98 -16.78
CA ASN A 13 3.89 6.56 -15.37
C ASN A 13 3.99 5.05 -15.23
N PHE A 14 3.44 4.28 -16.18
CA PHE A 14 3.56 2.83 -16.18
C PHE A 14 5.00 2.38 -16.52
N ARG A 15 5.61 2.96 -17.56
CA ARG A 15 7.04 2.76 -17.88
C ARG A 15 7.93 3.23 -16.74
N SER A 16 7.60 4.32 -16.05
CA SER A 16 8.38 4.79 -14.89
C SER A 16 8.24 3.86 -13.70
N ILE A 17 7.06 3.30 -13.41
CA ILE A 17 6.87 2.30 -12.34
C ILE A 17 7.64 1.01 -12.68
N PHE A 18 7.59 0.55 -13.92
CA PHE A 18 8.34 -0.62 -14.40
C PHE A 18 9.85 -0.35 -14.47
N PHE A 19 10.27 0.86 -14.85
CA PHE A 19 11.68 1.28 -14.79
C PHE A 19 12.15 1.45 -13.36
N PHE A 20 11.32 1.93 -12.42
CA PHE A 20 11.69 2.03 -11.01
C PHE A 20 11.77 0.65 -10.37
N SER A 21 10.84 -0.27 -10.66
CA SER A 21 10.96 -1.65 -10.19
C SER A 21 12.18 -2.33 -10.80
N SER A 22 12.42 -2.17 -12.11
CA SER A 22 13.58 -2.71 -12.80
C SER A 22 14.90 -2.12 -12.32
N LEU A 23 14.99 -0.79 -12.12
CA LEU A 23 16.19 -0.12 -11.63
C LEU A 23 16.50 -0.53 -10.18
N ILE A 24 15.48 -0.70 -9.34
CA ILE A 24 15.65 -1.17 -7.96
C ILE A 24 16.00 -2.65 -7.93
N ILE A 25 15.42 -3.49 -8.80
CA ILE A 25 15.82 -4.90 -8.98
C ILE A 25 17.29 -4.97 -9.44
N THR A 26 17.71 -4.14 -10.40
CA THR A 26 19.10 -4.09 -10.84
C THR A 26 20.02 -3.58 -9.72
N LEU A 27 19.59 -2.58 -8.94
CA LEU A 27 20.36 -2.08 -7.80
C LEU A 27 20.52 -3.15 -6.71
N LEU A 28 19.47 -3.94 -6.44
CA LEU A 28 19.45 -5.05 -5.49
C LEU A 28 20.32 -6.24 -5.94
N ILE A 29 20.36 -6.54 -7.25
CA ILE A 29 21.26 -7.55 -7.83
C ILE A 29 22.73 -7.11 -7.72
N THR A 30 23.01 -5.80 -7.71
CA THR A 30 24.37 -5.25 -7.61
C THR A 30 24.88 -4.98 -6.19
N ILE A 31 24.05 -5.16 -5.15
CA ILE A 31 24.58 -5.16 -3.77
C ILE A 31 25.32 -6.49 -3.60
N PRO A 32 26.64 -6.50 -3.35
CA PRO A 32 27.37 -7.75 -3.19
C PRO A 32 26.81 -8.48 -1.96
N GLN A 33 26.08 -9.58 -2.20
CA GLN A 33 25.78 -10.55 -1.16
C GLN A 33 27.09 -11.28 -0.86
N GLN A 34 27.63 -11.02 0.32
CA GLN A 34 28.69 -11.81 0.93
C GLN A 34 28.05 -13.14 1.35
N GLN A 35 27.82 -14.05 0.40
CA GLN A 35 26.95 -15.23 0.58
C GLN A 35 27.71 -16.56 0.57
N ASP A 36 29.02 -16.57 0.31
CA ASP A 36 29.77 -17.82 0.14
C ASP A 36 30.38 -18.40 1.43
N SER A 37 30.24 -17.76 2.59
CA SER A 37 30.85 -18.26 3.84
C SER A 37 29.87 -18.88 4.84
N PHE A 38 28.58 -18.99 4.52
CA PHE A 38 27.55 -19.35 5.52
C PHE A 38 27.12 -20.83 5.52
N MET A 39 27.44 -21.59 4.47
CA MET A 39 27.12 -23.03 4.40
C MET A 39 28.16 -23.92 5.10
N SER A 40 29.37 -23.42 5.41
CA SER A 40 30.45 -24.26 5.94
C SER A 40 30.67 -24.17 7.46
N PHE A 41 29.88 -23.37 8.20
CA PHE A 41 30.12 -23.15 9.64
C PHE A 41 28.99 -23.67 10.54
N ALA A 42 27.89 -24.16 9.97
CA ALA A 42 26.79 -24.76 10.73
C ALA A 42 26.99 -26.26 11.01
N GLN A 43 28.11 -26.87 10.57
CA GLN A 43 28.34 -28.32 10.64
C GLN A 43 29.48 -28.73 11.58
N GLU A 44 30.07 -27.81 12.36
CA GLU A 44 31.27 -28.12 13.16
C GLU A 44 31.14 -27.79 14.66
N SER A 45 29.93 -27.74 15.23
CA SER A 45 29.76 -27.39 16.64
C SER A 45 28.80 -28.28 17.45
N PHE A 46 28.70 -29.56 17.13
CA PHE A 46 28.05 -30.56 18.00
C PHE A 46 28.70 -31.94 17.82
N ASP A 47 29.94 -32.08 18.29
CA ASP A 47 30.51 -33.36 18.65
C ASP A 47 31.17 -33.20 20.02
N ASP A 48 30.45 -33.56 21.08
CA ASP A 48 31.03 -34.28 22.23
C ASP A 48 29.99 -34.62 23.32
N SER A 49 30.20 -35.80 23.93
CA SER A 49 29.62 -36.36 25.17
C SER A 49 28.36 -37.26 25.10
N SER A 50 28.62 -38.50 24.70
CA SER A 50 28.36 -39.77 25.41
C SER A 50 27.21 -39.95 26.44
N THR A 51 26.38 -40.94 26.11
CA THR A 51 25.78 -42.03 26.96
C THR A 51 24.91 -41.69 28.17
N SER A 52 23.62 -42.07 28.09
CA SER A 52 23.05 -43.11 28.98
C SER A 52 21.70 -43.61 28.45
N SER A 53 21.50 -44.92 28.56
CA SER A 53 20.35 -45.68 28.12
C SER A 53 19.22 -45.67 29.16
N SER A 54 17.98 -45.47 28.74
CA SER A 54 16.84 -46.17 29.34
C SER A 54 15.66 -46.24 28.38
N MET A 55 15.23 -47.47 28.15
CA MET A 55 14.11 -47.87 27.31
C MET A 55 12.80 -47.51 28.01
N SER A 56 11.96 -46.65 27.42
CA SER A 56 10.55 -46.54 27.78
C SER A 56 9.71 -46.44 26.51
N THR A 57 8.85 -47.45 26.35
CA THR A 57 7.86 -47.57 25.28
C THR A 57 6.74 -46.58 25.57
N MET A 58 6.79 -45.40 24.93
CA MET A 58 5.65 -44.49 24.85
C MET A 58 5.18 -44.43 23.40
N THR A 59 3.92 -44.80 23.20
CA THR A 59 3.15 -44.55 21.98
C THR A 59 3.11 -43.04 21.72
N MET A 60 4.02 -42.56 20.88
CA MET A 60 4.07 -41.18 20.41
C MET A 60 3.20 -41.05 19.15
N SER A 61 2.03 -40.45 19.31
CA SER A 61 1.38 -39.69 18.25
C SER A 61 2.14 -38.38 18.08
N GLU A 62 3.28 -38.41 17.38
CA GLU A 62 4.00 -37.20 16.97
C GLU A 62 3.20 -36.48 15.88
N THR A 63 2.26 -35.63 16.31
CA THR A 63 1.89 -34.45 15.50
C THR A 63 3.07 -33.49 15.61
N SER A 64 3.87 -33.38 14.55
CA SER A 64 4.90 -32.35 14.38
C SER A 64 4.33 -30.98 14.77
N SER A 65 4.77 -30.44 15.91
CA SER A 65 4.28 -29.17 16.41
C SER A 65 4.94 -28.04 15.63
N GLU A 66 4.18 -27.39 14.73
CA GLU A 66 4.59 -26.16 14.07
C GLU A 66 5.15 -25.16 15.09
N SER A 67 6.40 -24.73 14.92
CA SER A 67 7.05 -23.83 15.86
C SER A 67 6.56 -22.38 15.66
N VAL A 68 5.93 -21.81 16.68
CA VAL A 68 5.65 -20.36 16.74
C VAL A 68 6.71 -19.73 17.63
N THR A 69 7.51 -18.80 17.09
CA THR A 69 8.64 -18.22 17.84
C THR A 69 8.17 -17.50 19.10
N SER A 70 7.23 -16.55 18.98
CA SER A 70 6.65 -15.80 20.09
C SER A 70 5.44 -14.96 19.64
N ASN A 71 4.33 -15.00 20.39
CA ASN A 71 3.18 -14.12 20.13
C ASN A 71 3.52 -12.63 20.32
N PHE A 72 4.48 -12.31 21.19
CA PHE A 72 4.94 -10.95 21.40
C PHE A 72 5.74 -10.42 20.20
N ASP A 73 6.55 -11.27 19.56
CA ASP A 73 7.25 -10.94 18.32
C ASP A 73 6.24 -10.62 17.19
N ALA A 74 5.16 -11.39 17.08
CA ALA A 74 4.10 -11.14 16.12
C ALA A 74 3.44 -9.76 16.27
N ILE A 75 3.19 -9.33 17.51
CA ILE A 75 2.58 -8.02 17.83
C ILE A 75 3.54 -6.87 17.50
N LEU A 76 4.82 -7.01 17.86
CA LEU A 76 5.84 -6.01 17.54
C LEU A 76 6.04 -5.88 16.02
N LYS A 77 6.11 -7.02 15.32
CA LYS A 77 6.16 -7.07 13.85
C LYS A 77 4.91 -6.47 13.22
N ALA A 78 3.72 -6.64 13.81
CA ALA A 78 2.51 -5.98 13.31
C ALA A 78 2.65 -4.46 13.29
N GLY A 79 3.05 -3.86 14.43
CA GLY A 79 3.24 -2.42 14.55
C GLY A 79 4.30 -1.89 13.57
N LEU A 80 5.38 -2.65 13.39
CA LEU A 80 6.44 -2.36 12.43
C LEU A 80 5.93 -2.39 10.98
N ILE A 81 5.32 -3.49 10.54
CA ILE A 81 4.82 -3.68 9.16
C ILE A 81 3.76 -2.63 8.83
N ILE A 82 2.81 -2.37 9.75
CA ILE A 82 1.78 -1.34 9.56
C ILE A 82 2.43 0.02 9.30
N SER A 83 3.47 0.38 10.06
CA SER A 83 4.16 1.67 9.93
C SER A 83 4.93 1.77 8.60
N GLN A 84 5.60 0.69 8.18
CA GLN A 84 6.34 0.65 6.90
C GLN A 84 5.40 0.76 5.69
N VAL A 85 4.34 -0.05 5.68
CA VAL A 85 3.29 -0.03 4.66
C VAL A 85 2.59 1.32 4.61
N ALA A 86 2.36 1.97 5.76
CA ALA A 86 1.79 3.30 5.82
C ALA A 86 2.72 4.35 5.20
N ILE A 87 4.02 4.38 5.53
CA ILE A 87 4.96 5.39 5.00
C ILE A 87 4.97 5.38 3.48
N LEU A 88 5.26 4.23 2.88
CA LEU A 88 5.42 4.13 1.44
C LEU A 88 4.09 4.44 0.73
N GLY A 89 2.96 3.94 1.23
CA GLY A 89 1.64 4.23 0.69
C GLY A 89 1.25 5.71 0.80
N LEU A 90 1.54 6.36 1.94
CA LEU A 90 1.31 7.79 2.15
C LEU A 90 2.11 8.63 1.13
N ILE A 91 3.40 8.34 0.94
CA ILE A 91 4.28 9.11 0.04
C ILE A 91 3.86 8.93 -1.41
N PHE A 92 3.62 7.69 -1.84
CA PHE A 92 3.23 7.36 -3.21
C PHE A 92 1.93 8.09 -3.59
N ASN A 93 0.92 8.01 -2.73
CA ASN A 93 -0.36 8.64 -2.98
C ASN A 93 -0.29 10.17 -2.88
N HIS A 94 0.48 10.72 -1.93
CA HIS A 94 0.72 12.16 -1.87
C HIS A 94 1.38 12.69 -3.14
N PHE A 95 2.40 11.99 -3.64
CA PHE A 95 3.13 12.33 -4.85
C PHE A 95 2.21 12.33 -6.08
N ILE A 96 1.43 11.27 -6.29
CA ILE A 96 0.53 11.14 -7.44
C ILE A 96 -0.58 12.17 -7.40
N LEU A 97 -1.21 12.38 -6.25
CA LEU A 97 -2.33 13.31 -6.13
C LEU A 97 -1.86 14.76 -6.30
N LYS A 98 -0.74 15.13 -5.68
CA LYS A 98 -0.17 16.47 -5.84
C LYS A 98 0.22 16.75 -7.29
N ARG A 99 0.80 15.77 -7.98
CA ARG A 99 1.12 15.87 -9.42
C ARG A 99 -0.14 16.04 -10.27
N THR A 100 -1.19 15.27 -9.98
CA THR A 100 -2.46 15.31 -10.73
C THR A 100 -3.15 16.66 -10.56
N LEU A 101 -3.21 17.18 -9.32
CA LEU A 101 -3.77 18.49 -9.02
C LEU A 101 -2.95 19.62 -9.68
N TYR A 102 -1.62 19.54 -9.64
CA TYR A 102 -0.75 20.56 -10.25
C TYR A 102 -0.96 20.68 -11.77
N LEU A 103 -1.01 19.55 -12.49
CA LEU A 103 -1.20 19.55 -13.93
C LEU A 103 -2.57 20.11 -14.35
N GLN A 104 -3.58 19.97 -13.50
CA GLN A 104 -4.92 20.48 -13.77
C GLN A 104 -5.06 21.98 -13.44
N ASN A 105 -4.34 22.48 -12.44
CA ASN A 105 -4.40 23.87 -11.99
C ASN A 105 -3.78 24.88 -12.99
N LYS A 106 -2.96 24.42 -13.94
CA LYS A 106 -2.38 25.28 -15.00
C LYS A 106 -3.44 25.96 -15.89
N ASN A 107 -4.70 25.51 -15.84
CA ASN A 107 -5.81 26.00 -16.65
C ASN A 107 -6.87 26.79 -15.87
N ILE A 108 -6.69 27.04 -14.57
CA ILE A 108 -7.72 27.63 -13.69
C ILE A 108 -7.44 29.14 -13.48
N GLN A 109 -8.50 29.95 -13.35
CA GLN A 109 -8.43 31.40 -13.14
C GLN A 109 -7.71 31.77 -11.83
N GLN A 110 -7.14 32.98 -11.81
CA GLN A 110 -6.16 33.46 -10.82
C GLN A 110 -6.68 33.52 -9.37
N GLU A 111 -7.98 33.73 -9.14
CA GLU A 111 -8.58 33.80 -7.79
C GLU A 111 -8.73 32.41 -7.11
N ASP A 112 -9.10 31.38 -7.87
CA ASP A 112 -9.21 29.99 -7.35
C ASP A 112 -7.83 29.39 -6.97
N GLY A 113 -6.75 29.92 -7.53
CA GLY A 113 -5.39 29.43 -7.29
C GLY A 113 -4.94 29.56 -5.82
N ILE A 114 -5.40 30.60 -5.12
CA ILE A 114 -4.99 30.88 -3.73
C ILE A 114 -5.65 29.91 -2.75
N SER A 115 -6.96 29.66 -2.87
CA SER A 115 -7.69 28.74 -2.00
C SER A 115 -7.18 27.31 -2.16
N ILE A 116 -6.91 26.87 -3.40
CA ILE A 116 -6.31 25.58 -3.73
C ILE A 116 -4.91 25.46 -3.13
N PHE A 117 -4.08 26.51 -3.22
CA PHE A 117 -2.73 26.51 -2.65
C PHE A 117 -2.73 26.39 -1.12
N VAL A 118 -3.61 27.13 -0.44
CA VAL A 118 -3.76 27.06 1.03
C VAL A 118 -4.24 25.68 1.48
N SER A 119 -5.19 25.08 0.75
CA SER A 119 -5.65 23.71 0.99
C SER A 119 -4.51 22.69 0.79
N GLY A 120 -3.71 22.85 -0.27
CA GLY A 120 -2.53 22.04 -0.53
C GLY A 120 -1.50 22.08 0.61
N ILE A 121 -1.27 23.24 1.22
CA ILE A 121 -0.39 23.36 2.40
C ILE A 121 -0.96 22.59 3.60
N LYS A 122 -2.27 22.64 3.85
CA LYS A 122 -2.91 21.90 4.96
C LYS A 122 -2.76 20.38 4.76
N ILE A 123 -2.99 19.90 3.54
CA ILE A 123 -2.80 18.50 3.15
C ILE A 123 -1.34 18.06 3.40
N SER A 124 -0.36 18.82 2.91
CA SER A 124 1.06 18.50 3.11
C SER A 124 1.47 18.50 4.59
N LYS A 125 0.92 19.38 5.43
CA LYS A 125 1.21 19.36 6.88
C LYS A 125 0.75 18.09 7.58
N ARG A 126 -0.48 17.65 7.30
CA ARG A 126 -1.01 16.39 7.88
C ARG A 126 -0.21 15.18 7.41
N PHE A 127 0.12 15.16 6.11
CA PHE A 127 0.99 14.15 5.53
C PHE A 127 2.34 14.07 6.26
N ILE A 128 3.01 15.22 6.46
CA ILE A 128 4.29 15.28 7.19
C ILE A 128 4.16 14.71 8.60
N ILE A 129 3.15 15.12 9.36
CA ILE A 129 2.95 14.65 10.74
C ILE A 129 2.77 13.13 10.78
N LEU A 130 1.97 12.56 9.88
CA LEU A 130 1.74 11.12 9.82
C LEU A 130 3.00 10.34 9.45
N VAL A 131 3.79 10.82 8.49
CA VAL A 131 5.08 10.18 8.15
C VAL A 131 6.05 10.23 9.33
N LEU A 132 6.13 11.35 10.05
CA LEU A 132 6.97 11.46 11.26
C LEU A 132 6.57 10.45 12.33
N VAL A 133 5.26 10.31 12.61
CA VAL A 133 4.75 9.32 13.58
C VAL A 133 5.12 7.91 13.15
N CYS A 134 4.97 7.57 11.86
CA CYS A 134 5.33 6.24 11.37
C CYS A 134 6.84 5.97 11.48
N CYS A 135 7.71 6.96 11.21
CA CYS A 135 9.16 6.81 11.39
C CYS A 135 9.53 6.50 12.85
N ILE A 136 8.91 7.21 13.80
CA ILE A 136 9.11 6.99 15.23
C ILE A 136 8.65 5.57 15.61
N PHE A 137 7.50 5.13 15.09
CA PHE A 137 7.01 3.78 15.32
C PHE A 137 7.92 2.70 14.74
N ILE A 138 8.46 2.88 13.53
CA ILE A 138 9.42 1.92 12.96
C ILE A 138 10.63 1.78 13.89
N ILE A 139 11.19 2.90 14.36
CA ILE A 139 12.33 2.88 15.29
C ILE A 139 11.95 2.16 16.60
N ALA A 140 10.82 2.52 17.19
CA ALA A 140 10.37 1.93 18.46
C ALA A 140 10.08 0.43 18.35
N PHE A 141 9.29 0.00 17.37
CA PHE A 141 8.93 -1.41 17.19
C PHE A 141 10.11 -2.27 16.70
N SER A 142 10.99 -1.72 15.84
CA SER A 142 12.19 -2.44 15.39
C SER A 142 13.15 -2.68 16.55
N THR A 143 13.40 -1.67 17.38
CA THR A 143 14.24 -1.83 18.59
C THR A 143 13.58 -2.72 19.62
N GLY A 144 12.25 -2.62 19.81
CA GLY A 144 11.50 -3.52 20.67
C GLY A 144 11.65 -4.99 20.26
N ALA A 145 11.54 -5.29 18.96
CA ALA A 145 11.72 -6.65 18.43
C ALA A 145 13.15 -7.17 18.66
N MET A 146 14.17 -6.33 18.41
CA MET A 146 15.57 -6.69 18.66
C MET A 146 15.84 -6.99 20.14
N LEU A 147 15.29 -6.18 21.06
CA LEU A 147 15.44 -6.40 22.50
C LEU A 147 14.71 -7.65 22.98
N LEU A 148 13.52 -7.92 22.45
CA LEU A 148 12.78 -9.14 22.77
C LEU A 148 13.56 -10.38 22.34
N GLN A 149 14.07 -10.40 21.11
CA GLN A 149 14.89 -11.51 20.61
C GLN A 149 16.20 -11.67 21.40
N SER A 150 16.83 -10.56 21.80
CA SER A 150 18.03 -10.59 22.65
C SER A 150 17.71 -11.16 24.04
N TYR A 151 16.53 -10.86 24.58
CA TYR A 151 16.07 -11.40 25.86
C TYR A 151 15.75 -12.90 25.79
N GLU A 152 15.04 -13.34 24.76
CA GLU A 152 14.74 -14.76 24.53
C GLU A 152 16.05 -15.55 24.35
N LEU A 153 17.01 -15.02 23.58
CA LEU A 153 18.32 -15.66 23.41
C LEU A 153 19.14 -15.69 24.71
N ALA A 154 19.12 -14.62 25.49
CA ALA A 154 19.79 -14.54 26.78
C ALA A 154 19.30 -15.62 27.75
N GLN A 155 17.99 -15.88 27.78
CA GLN A 155 17.40 -16.94 28.59
C GLN A 155 17.79 -18.34 28.11
N ASN A 156 17.81 -18.55 26.79
CA ASN A 156 18.09 -19.88 26.24
C ASN A 156 19.57 -20.29 26.37
N LEU A 157 20.48 -19.32 26.43
CA LEU A 157 21.93 -19.57 26.51
C LEU A 157 22.54 -19.21 27.87
N ASP A 158 21.72 -18.85 28.87
CA ASP A 158 22.15 -18.35 30.19
C ASP A 158 23.20 -17.22 30.08
N LEU A 159 22.99 -16.29 29.13
CA LEU A 159 23.87 -15.15 28.87
C LEU A 159 23.26 -13.84 29.40
N ASP A 160 24.13 -12.86 29.66
CA ASP A 160 23.69 -11.49 29.88
C ASP A 160 23.01 -10.91 28.61
N ILE A 161 21.96 -10.10 28.78
CA ILE A 161 21.21 -9.47 27.68
C ILE A 161 22.12 -8.66 26.75
N LEU A 162 23.15 -8.00 27.30
CA LEU A 162 24.12 -7.23 26.52
C LEU A 162 24.99 -8.13 25.62
N SER A 163 25.39 -9.29 26.14
CA SER A 163 26.16 -10.29 25.38
C SER A 163 25.29 -10.91 24.28
N ALA A 164 24.05 -11.28 24.60
CA ALA A 164 23.08 -11.77 23.63
C ALA A 164 22.77 -10.73 22.55
N PHE A 165 22.63 -9.45 22.92
CA PHE A 165 22.46 -8.36 21.97
C PHE A 165 23.68 -8.20 21.05
N SER A 166 24.90 -8.31 21.58
CA SER A 166 26.13 -8.23 20.78
C SER A 166 26.21 -9.35 19.74
N ILE A 167 25.85 -10.58 20.14
CA ILE A 167 25.73 -11.73 19.24
C ILE A 167 24.68 -11.45 18.16
N LEU A 168 23.49 -11.00 18.55
CA LEU A 168 22.42 -10.75 17.60
C LEU A 168 22.76 -9.58 16.66
N TYR A 169 23.50 -8.58 17.13
CA TYR A 169 23.96 -7.44 16.34
C TYR A 169 24.97 -7.83 15.26
N SER A 170 25.82 -8.83 15.51
CA SER A 170 26.79 -9.33 14.51
C SER A 170 26.13 -10.24 13.46
N THR A 171 24.91 -10.71 13.71
CA THR A 171 24.15 -11.55 12.78
C THR A 171 23.38 -10.74 11.72
N SER A 172 22.76 -11.44 10.77
CA SER A 172 21.85 -10.86 9.76
C SER A 172 20.68 -10.10 10.38
N VAL A 173 20.18 -10.52 11.53
CA VAL A 173 19.10 -9.84 12.28
C VAL A 173 19.54 -8.43 12.68
N GLY A 174 20.77 -8.29 13.19
CA GLY A 174 21.39 -7.01 13.52
C GLY A 174 21.51 -6.08 12.31
N GLN A 175 21.91 -6.62 11.15
CA GLN A 175 22.00 -5.85 9.91
C GLN A 175 20.63 -5.32 9.44
N VAL A 176 19.58 -6.15 9.53
CA VAL A 176 18.21 -5.75 9.18
C VAL A 176 17.70 -4.67 10.13
N TRP A 177 17.95 -4.84 11.43
CA TRP A 177 17.63 -3.82 12.42
C TRP A 177 18.32 -2.49 12.10
N LEU A 178 19.63 -2.51 11.83
CA LEU A 178 20.40 -1.32 11.47
C LEU A 178 19.85 -0.63 10.20
N LEU A 179 19.51 -1.42 9.17
CA LEU A 179 18.89 -0.92 7.94
C LEU A 179 17.60 -0.14 8.24
N ARG A 180 16.74 -0.68 9.13
CA ARG A 180 15.47 -0.05 9.52
C ARG A 180 15.69 1.24 10.29
N ILE A 181 16.62 1.27 11.23
CA ILE A 181 16.93 2.47 12.03
C ILE A 181 17.53 3.56 11.14
N LEU A 182 18.51 3.22 10.30
CA LEU A 182 19.19 4.17 9.44
C LEU A 182 18.24 4.78 8.41
N SER A 183 17.52 3.93 7.66
CA SER A 183 16.57 4.42 6.64
C SER A 183 15.45 5.26 7.25
N SER A 184 14.91 4.88 8.41
CA SER A 184 13.86 5.67 9.10
C SER A 184 14.38 7.02 9.60
N SER A 185 15.61 7.05 10.11
CA SER A 185 16.25 8.29 10.58
C SER A 185 16.53 9.26 9.43
N VAL A 186 16.98 8.75 8.29
CA VAL A 186 17.18 9.57 7.08
C VAL A 186 15.84 10.10 6.57
N ILE A 187 14.80 9.26 6.50
CA ILE A 187 13.43 9.70 6.13
C ILE A 187 12.96 10.82 7.06
N LEU A 188 13.13 10.65 8.37
CA LEU A 188 12.76 11.65 9.39
C LEU A 188 13.43 13.00 9.09
N GLY A 189 14.75 13.00 8.86
CA GLY A 189 15.51 14.20 8.50
C GLY A 189 15.03 14.88 7.22
N VAL A 190 14.80 14.10 6.16
CA VAL A 190 14.31 14.61 4.86
C VAL A 190 12.91 15.23 5.01
N ILE A 191 12.02 14.63 5.80
CA ILE A 191 10.66 15.11 6.02
C ILE A 191 10.63 16.36 6.90
N ILE A 192 11.50 16.47 7.92
CA ILE A 192 11.67 17.69 8.71
C ILE A 192 12.18 18.84 7.84
N PHE A 193 13.15 18.57 6.96
CA PHE A 193 13.64 19.55 6.01
C PHE A 193 12.51 20.00 5.04
N TYR A 194 11.73 19.05 4.54
CA TYR A 194 10.55 19.33 3.71
C TYR A 194 9.53 20.22 4.43
N TYR A 195 9.29 19.98 5.73
CA TYR A 195 8.43 20.82 6.56
C TYR A 195 8.94 22.27 6.66
N PHE A 196 10.25 22.46 6.83
CA PHE A 196 10.85 23.78 6.91
C PHE A 196 10.66 24.59 5.62
N ILE A 197 10.85 23.94 4.46
CA ILE A 197 10.57 24.53 3.15
C ILE A 197 9.10 24.97 3.05
N LEU A 198 8.16 24.10 3.45
CA LEU A 198 6.74 24.40 3.41
C LEU A 198 6.36 25.56 4.35
N ARG A 199 6.96 25.61 5.54
CA ARG A 199 6.75 26.69 6.53
C ARG A 199 7.22 28.04 5.98
N ASN A 200 8.38 28.08 5.32
CA ASN A 200 8.92 29.31 4.74
C ASN A 200 8.05 29.84 3.59
N ARG A 201 7.51 28.96 2.74
CA ARG A 201 6.56 29.34 1.69
C ARG A 201 5.28 29.96 2.27
N LYS A 202 4.75 29.40 3.36
CA LYS A 202 3.57 29.94 4.03
C LYS A 202 3.83 31.35 4.60
N LYS A 203 5.01 31.60 5.18
CA LYS A 203 5.41 32.94 5.68
C LYS A 203 5.48 33.96 4.54
N LYS A 204 6.13 33.61 3.42
CA LYS A 204 6.20 34.48 2.22
C LYS A 204 4.81 34.83 1.68
N LEU A 205 3.89 33.86 1.61
CA LEU A 205 2.52 34.09 1.17
C LEU A 205 1.78 35.11 2.06
N LYS A 206 1.93 35.00 3.39
CA LYS A 206 1.31 35.95 4.33
C LYS A 206 1.89 37.37 4.21
N SER A 207 3.17 37.48 3.82
CA SER A 207 3.87 38.75 3.64
C SER A 207 3.52 39.47 2.33
N TYR A 208 3.08 38.75 1.29
CA TYR A 208 2.90 39.27 -0.07
C TYR A 208 1.46 39.72 -0.38
N ASN A 209 0.63 39.88 0.65
CA ASN A 209 -0.80 40.20 0.54
C ASN A 209 -1.09 41.62 -0.03
N LYS A 210 -0.15 42.27 -0.73
CA LYS A 210 -0.24 43.66 -1.19
C LYS A 210 -0.02 43.90 -2.69
N LYS A 211 0.43 42.92 -3.49
CA LYS A 211 0.44 43.02 -4.96
C LYS A 211 0.62 41.64 -5.57
N PHE A 212 -0.47 41.02 -6.03
CA PHE A 212 -0.45 39.65 -6.55
C PHE A 212 -0.18 39.62 -8.06
N ASP A 213 0.91 40.27 -8.48
CA ASP A 213 1.39 40.20 -9.86
C ASP A 213 2.34 39.02 -10.01
N GLY A 214 1.90 38.00 -10.75
CA GLY A 214 2.81 37.08 -11.44
C GLY A 214 3.73 36.22 -10.56
N LEU A 215 3.38 35.94 -9.29
CA LEU A 215 4.05 34.89 -8.53
C LEU A 215 3.86 33.58 -9.29
N ASN A 216 4.90 33.23 -10.06
CA ASN A 216 5.02 32.00 -10.82
C ASN A 216 4.70 30.86 -9.84
N SER A 217 3.44 30.41 -9.88
CA SER A 217 2.75 29.61 -8.86
C SER A 217 3.19 28.15 -8.97
N ASN A 218 4.50 27.95 -9.06
CA ASN A 218 5.17 26.68 -9.02
C ASN A 218 5.07 26.12 -7.59
N GLY A 219 3.84 25.78 -7.19
CA GLY A 219 3.48 25.06 -5.97
C GLY A 219 4.04 23.64 -5.91
N TYR A 220 4.81 23.24 -6.94
CA TYR A 220 5.58 22.03 -6.99
C TYR A 220 6.95 22.31 -7.63
N THR A 221 7.93 22.60 -6.78
CA THR A 221 9.30 22.87 -7.24
C THR A 221 10.01 21.56 -7.59
N LYS A 222 11.08 21.64 -8.41
CA LYS A 222 11.98 20.50 -8.65
C LYS A 222 12.46 19.86 -7.34
N ILE A 223 12.72 20.68 -6.32
CA ILE A 223 13.17 20.26 -4.99
C ILE A 223 12.11 19.39 -4.29
N ASP A 224 10.84 19.79 -4.30
CA ASP A 224 9.75 18.98 -3.70
C ASP A 224 9.69 17.58 -4.32
N ARG A 225 9.94 17.46 -5.63
CA ARG A 225 9.97 16.16 -6.33
C ARG A 225 11.13 15.30 -5.86
N ILE A 226 12.33 15.87 -5.85
CA ILE A 226 13.55 15.15 -5.47
C ILE A 226 13.42 14.63 -4.04
N LEU A 227 12.95 15.47 -3.10
CA LEU A 227 12.74 15.05 -1.71
C LEU A 227 11.72 13.90 -1.62
N LEU A 228 10.55 14.03 -2.26
CA LEU A 228 9.53 12.97 -2.22
C LEU A 228 9.99 11.67 -2.88
N ILE A 229 10.75 11.73 -3.97
CA ILE A 229 11.33 10.56 -4.64
C ILE A 229 12.39 9.91 -3.75
N SER A 230 13.25 10.71 -3.10
CA SER A 230 14.22 10.19 -2.13
C SER A 230 13.53 9.46 -0.99
N VAL A 231 12.45 10.01 -0.42
CA VAL A 231 11.70 9.33 0.63
C VAL A 231 11.00 8.06 0.11
N LEU A 232 10.50 8.07 -1.13
CA LEU A 232 9.90 6.89 -1.75
C LEU A 232 10.92 5.75 -1.89
N ILE A 233 12.14 6.05 -2.33
CA ILE A 233 13.24 5.08 -2.45
C ILE A 233 13.62 4.54 -1.06
N LEU A 234 13.84 5.43 -0.08
CA LEU A 234 14.19 5.01 1.28
C LEU A 234 13.08 4.18 1.94
N GLY A 235 11.81 4.53 1.73
CA GLY A 235 10.67 3.75 2.23
C GLY A 235 10.58 2.37 1.58
N SER A 236 10.93 2.28 0.29
CA SER A 236 11.02 1.02 -0.44
C SER A 236 12.14 0.11 0.08
N ILE A 237 13.30 0.68 0.38
CA ILE A 237 14.44 -0.04 0.99
C ILE A 237 14.07 -0.49 2.40
N ASN A 238 13.41 0.37 3.18
CA ASN A 238 12.96 0.00 4.51
C ASN A 238 11.95 -1.16 4.46
N LEU A 239 11.03 -1.16 3.49
CA LEU A 239 10.07 -2.25 3.33
C LEU A 239 10.73 -3.58 2.90
N PHE A 240 11.80 -3.51 2.10
CA PHE A 240 12.60 -4.68 1.71
C PHE A 240 13.20 -5.43 2.90
N SER A 241 13.43 -4.75 4.03
CA SER A 241 13.90 -5.37 5.28
C SER A 241 13.02 -6.54 5.75
N ASN A 242 11.72 -6.55 5.42
CA ASN A 242 10.83 -7.65 5.77
C ASN A 242 11.10 -8.90 4.94
N SER A 243 11.41 -8.73 3.66
CA SER A 243 11.70 -9.85 2.77
C SER A 243 13.06 -10.49 3.07
N MET A 244 14.03 -9.72 3.58
CA MET A 244 15.32 -10.24 4.06
C MET A 244 15.20 -11.23 5.24
N VAL A 245 14.18 -11.07 6.09
CA VAL A 245 13.93 -11.92 7.28
C VAL A 245 12.69 -12.79 7.07
N SER A 246 12.20 -12.90 5.83
CA SER A 246 11.03 -13.72 5.51
C SER A 246 11.42 -15.19 5.28
N HIS A 247 10.44 -16.09 5.38
CA HIS A 247 10.61 -17.50 5.00
C HIS A 247 11.02 -17.69 3.52
N SER A 248 10.75 -16.71 2.66
CA SER A 248 11.22 -16.71 1.28
C SER A 248 12.75 -16.72 1.18
N ASN A 249 13.45 -16.15 2.16
CA ASN A 249 14.91 -16.10 2.19
C ASN A 249 15.54 -17.42 2.66
N SER A 250 14.79 -18.28 3.36
CA SER A 250 15.26 -19.58 3.84
C SER A 250 14.97 -20.74 2.89
N LEU A 251 14.33 -20.49 1.74
CA LEU A 251 14.09 -21.51 0.72
C LEU A 251 15.40 -21.85 -0.03
N PRO A 252 15.77 -23.14 -0.18
CA PRO A 252 17.03 -23.53 -0.82
C PRO A 252 17.03 -23.33 -2.35
N SER A 253 15.85 -23.35 -2.98
CA SER A 253 15.70 -23.15 -4.42
C SER A 253 15.13 -21.77 -4.72
N PHE A 254 15.75 -21.04 -5.66
CA PHE A 254 15.27 -19.73 -6.16
C PHE A 254 14.98 -18.64 -5.11
N SER A 255 15.66 -18.66 -3.95
CA SER A 255 15.54 -17.66 -2.86
C SER A 255 15.47 -16.20 -3.36
N ASN A 256 16.30 -15.82 -4.35
CA ASN A 256 16.29 -14.46 -4.92
C ASN A 256 14.96 -14.08 -5.60
N ILE A 257 14.30 -15.03 -6.27
CA ILE A 257 12.99 -14.82 -6.91
C ILE A 257 11.91 -14.72 -5.83
N ASP A 258 11.94 -15.60 -4.83
CA ASP A 258 10.95 -15.63 -3.74
C ASP A 258 10.99 -14.36 -2.90
N VAL A 259 12.20 -13.93 -2.50
CA VAL A 259 12.43 -12.66 -1.79
C VAL A 259 11.97 -11.47 -2.64
N SER A 260 12.21 -11.49 -3.96
CA SER A 260 11.74 -10.44 -4.86
C SER A 260 10.21 -10.40 -4.97
N MET A 261 9.55 -11.57 -5.03
CA MET A 261 8.09 -11.67 -5.10
C MET A 261 7.44 -11.21 -3.79
N ASP A 262 8.02 -11.56 -2.65
CA ASP A 262 7.58 -11.06 -1.34
C ASP A 262 7.73 -9.54 -1.24
N TRP A 263 8.85 -8.98 -1.69
CA TRP A 263 9.03 -7.54 -1.72
C TRP A 263 8.02 -6.84 -2.65
N ILE A 264 7.78 -7.38 -3.86
CA ILE A 264 6.75 -6.85 -4.78
C ILE A 264 5.36 -6.94 -4.16
N HIS A 265 5.05 -8.04 -3.46
CA HIS A 265 3.80 -8.20 -2.72
C HIS A 265 3.63 -7.08 -1.69
N PHE A 266 4.62 -6.85 -0.84
CA PHE A 266 4.59 -5.77 0.15
C PHE A 266 4.49 -4.38 -0.48
N MET A 267 5.20 -4.11 -1.58
CA MET A 267 5.09 -2.84 -2.32
C MET A 267 3.66 -2.61 -2.82
N ALA A 268 3.02 -3.64 -3.39
CA ALA A 268 1.65 -3.56 -3.87
C ALA A 268 0.64 -3.38 -2.71
N VAL A 269 0.81 -4.13 -1.61
CA VAL A 269 0.03 -3.98 -0.37
C VAL A 269 0.13 -2.56 0.16
N SER A 270 1.33 -1.99 0.19
CA SER A 270 1.57 -0.60 0.62
C SER A 270 0.89 0.43 -0.27
N ILE A 271 1.00 0.29 -1.59
CA ILE A 271 0.33 1.20 -2.54
C ILE A 271 -1.20 1.18 -2.34
N TRP A 272 -1.77 0.00 -2.08
CA TRP A 272 -3.20 -0.17 -1.86
C TRP A 272 -3.65 0.25 -0.45
N ILE A 273 -3.22 -0.45 0.60
CA ILE A 273 -3.67 -0.25 1.99
C ILE A 273 -3.18 1.10 2.51
N GLY A 274 -1.89 1.43 2.35
CA GLY A 274 -1.35 2.73 2.75
C GLY A 274 -1.96 3.89 1.93
N GLY A 275 -2.39 3.62 0.70
CA GLY A 275 -3.16 4.56 -0.11
C GLY A 275 -4.58 4.80 0.38
N LEU A 276 -5.31 3.74 0.77
CA LEU A 276 -6.62 3.86 1.42
C LEU A 276 -6.52 4.71 2.68
N PHE A 277 -5.50 4.44 3.50
CA PHE A 277 -5.22 5.21 4.71
C PHE A 277 -4.96 6.70 4.38
N TYR A 278 -4.15 7.00 3.36
CA TYR A 278 -3.92 8.37 2.89
C TYR A 278 -5.22 9.08 2.48
N ILE A 279 -6.02 8.44 1.64
CA ILE A 279 -7.24 9.03 1.08
C ILE A 279 -8.26 9.31 2.19
N SER A 280 -8.45 8.35 3.08
CA SER A 280 -9.41 8.41 4.19
C SER A 280 -9.03 9.47 5.23
N THR A 281 -7.77 9.50 5.67
CA THR A 281 -7.36 10.33 6.81
C THR A 281 -6.95 11.75 6.43
N ILE A 282 -6.31 11.93 5.27
CA ILE A 282 -5.76 13.21 4.82
C ILE A 282 -6.68 13.85 3.79
N PHE A 283 -6.91 13.16 2.67
CA PHE A 283 -7.50 13.76 1.47
C PHE A 283 -8.98 14.12 1.67
N LEU A 284 -9.81 13.13 2.02
CA LEU A 284 -11.26 13.31 2.17
C LEU A 284 -11.61 14.15 3.39
N ARG A 285 -10.88 13.98 4.51
CA ARG A 285 -11.09 14.79 5.70
C ARG A 285 -10.84 16.27 5.44
N GLN A 286 -9.87 16.63 4.60
CA GLN A 286 -9.67 18.04 4.23
C GLN A 286 -10.76 18.53 3.29
N SER A 287 -11.22 17.71 2.33
CA SER A 287 -12.35 18.07 1.45
C SER A 287 -13.64 18.31 2.22
N LEU A 288 -13.88 17.57 3.31
CA LEU A 288 -15.05 17.72 4.19
C LEU A 288 -14.91 18.85 5.21
N GLY A 289 -13.70 19.05 5.76
CA GLY A 289 -13.43 20.08 6.78
C GLY A 289 -13.32 21.51 6.24
N LEU A 290 -13.47 21.71 4.93
CA LEU A 290 -13.60 23.03 4.33
C LEU A 290 -15.00 23.65 4.54
N ASN A 291 -16.01 22.83 4.86
CA ASN A 291 -17.37 23.33 5.16
C ASN A 291 -17.52 23.95 6.55
N ASP A 292 -16.59 23.70 7.49
CA ASP A 292 -16.90 23.92 8.91
C ASP A 292 -16.23 25.16 9.54
N LYS A 293 -15.15 25.72 8.96
CA LYS A 293 -14.53 26.96 9.48
C LYS A 293 -13.80 27.74 8.38
N SER A 294 -14.52 28.60 7.66
CA SER A 294 -13.91 29.74 6.99
C SER A 294 -13.77 30.90 8.00
N ASP A 295 -12.69 30.90 8.79
CA ASP A 295 -12.23 32.07 9.57
C ASP A 295 -11.75 33.24 8.67
N TYR A 296 -12.08 33.22 7.38
CA TYR A 296 -11.85 34.30 6.45
C TYR A 296 -13.18 35.01 6.21
N LYS A 297 -13.50 35.96 7.08
CA LYS A 297 -14.53 36.99 6.84
C LYS A 297 -14.09 37.82 5.64
N THR A 298 -14.38 37.36 4.42
CA THR A 298 -14.40 38.20 3.23
C THR A 298 -15.83 38.24 2.72
N ASN A 299 -16.37 39.45 2.57
CA ASN A 299 -17.74 39.76 2.14
C ASN A 299 -18.05 39.36 0.68
N SER A 300 -17.53 38.23 0.19
CA SER A 300 -17.74 37.75 -1.18
C SER A 300 -18.57 36.46 -1.16
N GLU A 301 -19.87 36.58 -0.90
CA GLU A 301 -20.85 35.47 -0.98
C GLU A 301 -20.89 34.77 -2.36
N LYS A 302 -20.32 35.39 -3.40
CA LYS A 302 -20.32 34.86 -4.77
C LYS A 302 -19.06 34.03 -5.12
N SER A 303 -17.95 34.21 -4.39
CA SER A 303 -16.68 33.52 -4.66
C SER A 303 -16.61 32.13 -3.99
N SER A 304 -17.34 31.93 -2.87
CA SER A 304 -17.38 30.66 -2.13
C SER A 304 -18.00 29.50 -2.94
N ASN A 305 -19.04 29.76 -3.72
CA ASN A 305 -19.79 28.71 -4.43
C ASN A 305 -19.04 28.11 -5.63
N VAL A 306 -18.20 28.90 -6.31
CA VAL A 306 -17.41 28.43 -7.48
C VAL A 306 -16.19 27.61 -7.02
N SER A 307 -15.54 28.05 -5.94
CA SER A 307 -14.41 27.36 -5.32
C SER A 307 -14.77 25.97 -4.77
N GLU A 308 -15.97 25.78 -4.23
CA GLU A 308 -16.41 24.51 -3.63
C GLU A 308 -16.69 23.43 -4.69
N ASN A 309 -17.41 23.78 -5.77
CA ASN A 309 -17.71 22.85 -6.87
C ASN A 309 -16.45 22.38 -7.60
N ALA A 310 -15.44 23.26 -7.74
CA ALA A 310 -14.15 22.88 -8.30
C ALA A 310 -13.49 21.80 -7.43
N ILE A 311 -13.41 22.00 -6.11
CA ILE A 311 -12.80 21.07 -5.16
C ILE A 311 -13.49 19.70 -5.20
N LEU A 312 -14.81 19.66 -5.32
CA LEU A 312 -15.61 18.42 -5.34
C LEU A 312 -15.38 17.61 -6.63
N VAL A 313 -15.31 18.28 -7.78
CA VAL A 313 -14.94 17.65 -9.07
C VAL A 313 -13.49 17.16 -9.04
N HIS A 314 -12.56 17.92 -8.44
CA HIS A 314 -11.17 17.50 -8.28
C HIS A 314 -11.04 16.29 -7.35
N SER A 315 -11.76 16.28 -6.22
CA SER A 315 -11.78 15.17 -5.26
C SER A 315 -12.33 13.89 -5.88
N THR A 316 -13.43 13.99 -6.62
CA THR A 316 -14.03 12.83 -7.30
C THR A 316 -13.09 12.26 -8.37
N ARG A 317 -12.39 13.12 -9.13
CA ARG A 317 -11.43 12.68 -10.14
C ARG A 317 -10.18 12.01 -9.51
N ALA A 318 -9.68 12.56 -8.41
CA ALA A 318 -8.61 11.94 -7.63
C ALA A 318 -8.97 10.53 -7.14
N LEU A 319 -10.19 10.34 -6.64
CA LEU A 319 -10.70 9.03 -6.20
C LEU A 319 -10.76 8.01 -7.35
N MET A 320 -11.13 8.43 -8.56
CA MET A 320 -11.13 7.54 -9.73
C MET A 320 -9.72 7.12 -10.15
N TYR A 321 -8.73 8.01 -10.06
CA TYR A 321 -7.32 7.65 -10.30
C TYR A 321 -6.78 6.71 -9.23
N PHE A 322 -7.13 6.92 -7.96
CA PHE A 322 -6.77 6.00 -6.91
C PHE A 322 -7.38 4.61 -7.15
N SER A 323 -8.65 4.53 -7.56
CA SER A 323 -9.31 3.25 -7.90
C SER A 323 -8.57 2.50 -9.02
N TYR A 324 -8.00 3.20 -9.99
CA TYR A 324 -7.18 2.61 -11.05
C TYR A 324 -5.88 1.98 -10.51
N ILE A 325 -5.21 2.69 -9.61
CA ILE A 325 -3.99 2.21 -8.93
C ILE A 325 -4.33 0.99 -8.06
N ALA A 326 -5.42 1.05 -7.30
CA ALA A 326 -5.86 -0.02 -6.42
C ALA A 326 -6.16 -1.32 -7.18
N ILE A 327 -6.85 -1.27 -8.33
CA ILE A 327 -7.10 -2.47 -9.16
C ILE A 327 -5.79 -3.13 -9.60
N THR A 328 -4.82 -2.32 -10.02
CA THR A 328 -3.50 -2.82 -10.45
C THR A 328 -2.77 -3.47 -9.27
N ALA A 329 -2.76 -2.82 -8.11
CA ALA A 329 -2.16 -3.35 -6.90
C ALA A 329 -2.83 -4.67 -6.45
N ILE A 330 -4.16 -4.74 -6.41
CA ILE A 330 -4.90 -5.97 -6.06
C ILE A 330 -4.56 -7.13 -7.02
N THR A 331 -4.42 -6.84 -8.32
CA THR A 331 -4.04 -7.86 -9.31
C THR A 331 -2.65 -8.40 -9.02
N VAL A 332 -1.68 -7.52 -8.74
CA VAL A 332 -0.31 -7.91 -8.36
C VAL A 332 -0.31 -8.71 -7.06
N ILE A 333 -1.00 -8.23 -6.02
CA ILE A 333 -1.14 -8.90 -4.71
C ILE A 333 -1.71 -10.30 -4.87
N GLY A 334 -2.75 -10.46 -5.72
CA GLY A 334 -3.37 -11.76 -5.97
C GLY A 334 -2.39 -12.74 -6.62
N ILE A 335 -1.67 -12.32 -7.66
CA ILE A 335 -0.71 -13.18 -8.36
C ILE A 335 0.50 -13.52 -7.47
N THR A 336 1.13 -12.51 -6.84
CA THR A 336 2.29 -12.76 -5.98
C THR A 336 1.92 -13.49 -4.70
N GLY A 337 0.73 -13.23 -4.14
CA GLY A 337 0.24 -13.94 -2.96
C GLY A 337 -0.07 -15.41 -3.22
N LEU A 338 -0.62 -15.75 -4.40
CA LEU A 338 -0.82 -17.13 -4.81
C LEU A 338 0.51 -17.86 -5.03
N TYR A 339 1.48 -17.19 -5.65
CA TYR A 339 2.84 -17.72 -5.80
C TYR A 339 3.48 -18.03 -4.43
N LEU A 340 3.51 -17.06 -3.51
CA LEU A 340 4.08 -17.26 -2.17
C LEU A 340 3.31 -18.29 -1.34
N GLY A 341 1.98 -18.38 -1.49
CA GLY A 341 1.18 -19.40 -0.83
C GLY A 341 1.50 -20.81 -1.34
N TYR A 342 1.74 -20.96 -2.65
CA TYR A 342 2.16 -22.22 -3.24
C TYR A 342 3.55 -22.65 -2.76
N THR A 343 4.53 -21.74 -2.78
CA THR A 343 5.91 -22.07 -2.38
C THR A 343 6.03 -22.48 -0.92
N HIS A 344 5.24 -21.86 -0.02
CA HIS A 344 5.28 -22.16 1.42
C HIS A 344 4.47 -23.39 1.87
N ILE A 345 3.37 -23.73 1.19
CA ILE A 345 2.46 -24.79 1.67
C ILE A 345 2.59 -26.09 0.85
N GLN A 346 2.83 -25.97 -0.46
CA GLN A 346 3.03 -27.07 -1.42
C GLN A 346 1.92 -28.15 -1.54
N SER A 347 0.98 -28.25 -0.59
CA SER A 347 -0.15 -29.18 -0.59
C SER A 347 -1.48 -28.53 -0.14
N LEU A 348 -2.61 -29.03 -0.63
CA LEU A 348 -3.93 -28.46 -0.32
C LEU A 348 -4.44 -28.86 1.07
N THR A 349 -4.05 -30.05 1.55
CA THR A 349 -4.35 -30.54 2.91
C THR A 349 -3.64 -29.68 3.95
N SER A 350 -2.38 -29.30 3.71
CA SER A 350 -1.65 -28.43 4.62
C SER A 350 -2.30 -27.05 4.77
N VAL A 351 -3.00 -26.53 3.76
CA VAL A 351 -3.72 -25.23 3.88
C VAL A 351 -4.78 -25.24 5.00
N VAL A 352 -5.44 -26.38 5.23
CA VAL A 352 -6.57 -26.46 6.18
C VAL A 352 -6.10 -26.92 7.56
N PHE A 353 -5.15 -27.85 7.59
CA PHE A 353 -4.77 -28.53 8.83
C PHE A 353 -3.56 -27.91 9.54
N THR A 354 -2.81 -27.03 8.88
CA THR A 354 -1.65 -26.38 9.49
C THR A 354 -2.01 -25.05 10.14
N VAL A 355 -1.32 -24.66 11.22
CA VAL A 355 -1.49 -23.35 11.86
C VAL A 355 -1.14 -22.24 10.87
N TYR A 356 -0.07 -22.41 10.09
CA TYR A 356 0.28 -21.51 8.99
C TYR A 356 -0.89 -21.34 8.00
N GLY A 357 -1.48 -22.45 7.55
CA GLY A 357 -2.61 -22.47 6.63
C GLY A 357 -3.86 -21.81 7.21
N GLN A 358 -4.18 -22.05 8.48
CA GLN A 358 -5.32 -21.44 9.17
C GLN A 358 -5.18 -19.91 9.28
N ILE A 359 -3.99 -19.40 9.63
CA ILE A 359 -3.75 -17.95 9.66
C ILE A 359 -3.86 -17.37 8.24
N LEU A 360 -3.40 -18.10 7.21
CA LEU A 360 -3.56 -17.69 5.82
C LEU A 360 -5.04 -17.62 5.41
N ILE A 361 -5.86 -18.60 5.82
CA ILE A 361 -7.32 -18.58 5.60
C ILE A 361 -7.94 -17.34 6.26
N VAL A 362 -7.58 -17.01 7.50
CA VAL A 362 -8.05 -15.79 8.18
C VAL A 362 -7.64 -14.53 7.41
N LYS A 363 -6.40 -14.46 6.93
CA LYS A 363 -5.90 -13.34 6.12
C LYS A 363 -6.72 -13.16 4.84
N ILE A 364 -7.04 -14.26 4.14
CA ILE A 364 -7.86 -14.25 2.93
C ILE A 364 -9.31 -13.87 3.25
N ALA A 365 -9.87 -14.40 4.34
CA ALA A 365 -11.23 -14.11 4.80
C ALA A 365 -11.40 -12.63 5.19
N LEU A 366 -10.36 -11.96 5.66
CA LEU A 366 -10.34 -10.51 5.91
C LEU A 366 -10.17 -9.69 4.62
N ALA A 367 -9.30 -10.15 3.71
CA ALA A 367 -9.03 -9.47 2.45
C ALA A 367 -10.23 -9.50 1.49
N PHE A 368 -10.99 -10.60 1.47
CA PHE A 368 -12.14 -10.78 0.59
C PHE A 368 -13.20 -9.67 0.76
N PRO A 369 -13.84 -9.47 1.93
CA PRO A 369 -14.85 -8.42 2.12
C PRO A 369 -14.28 -7.02 1.85
N MET A 370 -13.00 -6.79 2.17
CA MET A 370 -12.32 -5.53 1.86
C MET A 370 -12.32 -5.23 0.35
N ILE A 371 -12.05 -6.23 -0.50
CA ILE A 371 -12.09 -6.09 -1.97
C ILE A 371 -13.52 -5.79 -2.46
N PHE A 372 -14.54 -6.44 -1.89
CA PHE A 372 -15.95 -6.19 -2.25
C PHE A 372 -16.39 -4.78 -1.91
N ILE A 373 -16.03 -4.28 -0.72
CA ILE A 373 -16.34 -2.91 -0.30
C ILE A 373 -15.64 -1.91 -1.24
N GLY A 374 -14.36 -2.16 -1.59
CA GLY A 374 -13.62 -1.32 -2.54
C GLY A 374 -14.29 -1.27 -3.92
N ARG A 375 -14.75 -2.42 -4.42
CA ARG A 375 -15.50 -2.50 -5.69
C ARG A 375 -16.84 -1.77 -5.64
N TYR A 376 -17.57 -1.91 -4.54
CA TYR A 376 -18.80 -1.18 -4.29
C TYR A 376 -18.55 0.34 -4.33
N ASN A 377 -17.53 0.82 -3.61
CA ASN A 377 -17.15 2.23 -3.59
C ASN A 377 -16.77 2.76 -4.97
N GLN A 378 -16.04 1.99 -5.77
CA GLN A 378 -15.68 2.38 -7.13
C GLN A 378 -16.92 2.68 -7.99
N ILE A 379 -17.95 1.83 -7.94
CA ILE A 379 -19.18 2.01 -8.72
C ILE A 379 -19.92 3.27 -8.28
N HIS A 380 -20.04 3.47 -6.96
CA HIS A 380 -20.68 4.66 -6.41
C HIS A 380 -19.94 5.96 -6.77
N ILE A 381 -18.60 5.96 -6.74
CA ILE A 381 -17.78 7.11 -7.15
C ILE A 381 -18.00 7.44 -8.62
N TYR A 382 -18.05 6.45 -9.52
CA TYR A 382 -18.30 6.71 -10.94
C TYR A 382 -19.69 7.28 -11.20
N ASN A 383 -20.73 6.68 -10.60
CA ASN A 383 -22.11 7.13 -10.79
C ASN A 383 -22.30 8.56 -10.31
N TYR A 384 -21.72 8.88 -9.15
CA TYR A 384 -21.72 10.23 -8.61
C TYR A 384 -20.97 11.20 -9.51
N ALA A 385 -19.77 10.84 -9.97
CA ALA A 385 -18.98 11.66 -10.90
C ALA A 385 -19.76 11.99 -12.18
N LYS A 386 -20.48 11.00 -12.73
CA LYS A 386 -21.31 11.16 -13.91
C LYS A 386 -22.47 12.12 -13.65
N GLN A 387 -23.17 11.97 -12.53
CA GLN A 387 -24.26 12.87 -12.13
C GLN A 387 -23.77 14.31 -11.94
N ALA A 388 -22.65 14.52 -11.25
CA ALA A 388 -22.07 15.84 -11.03
C ALA A 388 -21.69 16.55 -12.34
N VAL A 389 -21.15 15.82 -13.32
CA VAL A 389 -20.84 16.39 -14.65
C VAL A 389 -22.11 16.71 -15.44
N LEU A 390 -23.15 15.86 -15.39
CA LEU A 390 -24.42 16.09 -16.08
C LEU A 390 -25.24 17.24 -15.45
N ALA A 391 -25.25 17.34 -14.11
CA ALA A 391 -25.92 18.42 -13.40
C ALA A 391 -25.34 19.79 -13.79
N ASN A 392 -24.02 19.90 -13.86
CA ASN A 392 -23.33 21.11 -14.33
C ASN A 392 -23.74 21.49 -15.77
N HIS A 393 -23.96 20.51 -16.66
CA HIS A 393 -24.43 20.79 -18.01
C HIS A 393 -25.87 21.35 -18.01
N SER A 394 -26.79 20.70 -17.29
CA SER A 394 -28.21 21.11 -17.25
C SER A 394 -28.44 22.46 -16.58
N GLY A 395 -27.67 22.81 -15.54
CA GLY A 395 -27.74 24.11 -14.87
C GLY A 395 -27.30 25.26 -15.77
N VAL A 396 -26.28 25.03 -16.61
CA VAL A 396 -25.80 25.99 -17.61
C VAL A 396 -26.86 26.20 -18.70
N THR A 397 -27.54 25.14 -19.18
CA THR A 397 -28.58 25.26 -20.20
C THR A 397 -29.85 25.97 -19.69
N ARG A 398 -30.27 25.71 -18.44
CA ARG A 398 -31.43 26.41 -17.84
C ARG A 398 -31.19 27.89 -17.59
N ALA A 399 -29.97 28.27 -17.21
CA ALA A 399 -29.61 29.68 -17.03
C ALA A 399 -29.58 30.49 -18.34
N MET A 400 -29.57 29.83 -19.50
CA MET A 400 -29.57 30.47 -20.82
C MET A 400 -30.97 30.66 -21.43
N ALA A 401 -32.01 30.03 -20.85
CA ALA A 401 -33.28 29.83 -21.56
C ALA A 401 -34.44 30.76 -21.13
N GLU A 402 -34.37 31.52 -20.02
CA GLU A 402 -35.53 32.30 -19.55
C GLU A 402 -35.20 33.73 -19.08
N PRO A 403 -35.90 34.76 -19.61
CA PRO A 403 -35.88 36.12 -19.10
C PRO A 403 -37.17 36.43 -18.30
N THR A 404 -37.37 35.85 -17.10
CA THR A 404 -38.51 36.26 -16.25
C THR A 404 -38.24 36.15 -14.75
N ASP A 405 -38.54 37.21 -14.01
CA ASP A 405 -38.54 37.35 -12.54
C ASP A 405 -37.34 36.82 -11.73
N SER A 406 -36.34 37.70 -11.60
CA SER A 406 -35.03 37.42 -10.99
C SER A 406 -35.08 36.95 -9.53
N LYS A 407 -36.07 37.34 -8.72
CA LYS A 407 -36.12 37.02 -7.28
C LYS A 407 -36.60 35.59 -6.99
N LEU A 408 -37.64 35.11 -7.67
CA LEU A 408 -38.15 33.74 -7.52
C LEU A 408 -37.17 32.72 -8.12
N ILE A 409 -36.55 33.06 -9.26
CA ILE A 409 -35.46 32.28 -9.84
C ILE A 409 -34.29 32.17 -8.86
N ASN A 410 -33.85 33.28 -8.25
CA ASN A 410 -32.71 33.25 -7.34
C ASN A 410 -32.99 32.38 -6.10
N LYS A 411 -34.22 32.39 -5.57
CA LYS A 411 -34.64 31.50 -4.47
C LYS A 411 -34.65 30.02 -4.89
N ASN A 412 -35.20 29.69 -6.06
CA ASN A 412 -35.23 28.31 -6.58
C ASN A 412 -33.84 27.79 -6.93
N VAL A 413 -32.99 28.62 -7.55
CA VAL A 413 -31.60 28.30 -7.88
C VAL A 413 -30.79 28.09 -6.61
N ASN A 414 -30.92 28.95 -5.60
CA ASN A 414 -30.23 28.77 -4.32
C ASN A 414 -30.70 27.52 -3.59
N ASN A 415 -32.00 27.19 -3.63
CA ASN A 415 -32.51 25.93 -3.07
C ASN A 415 -31.94 24.70 -3.79
N ILE A 416 -31.84 24.72 -5.12
CA ILE A 416 -31.24 23.62 -5.91
C ILE A 416 -29.74 23.48 -5.60
N ILE A 417 -29.00 24.60 -5.52
CA ILE A 417 -27.58 24.61 -5.17
C ILE A 417 -27.38 24.07 -3.75
N ASN A 418 -28.17 24.53 -2.77
CA ASN A 418 -28.07 24.07 -1.39
C ASN A 418 -28.44 22.59 -1.24
N LYS A 419 -29.46 22.12 -1.97
CA LYS A 419 -29.81 20.69 -2.01
C LYS A 419 -28.68 19.84 -2.58
N ASN A 420 -28.11 20.23 -3.73
CA ASN A 420 -26.96 19.55 -4.32
C ASN A 420 -25.78 19.51 -3.35
N LYS A 421 -25.42 20.64 -2.70
CA LYS A 421 -24.32 20.70 -1.72
C LYS A 421 -24.52 19.74 -0.54
N ASN A 422 -25.75 19.64 -0.03
CA ASN A 422 -26.07 18.71 1.04
C ASN A 422 -25.88 17.25 0.59
N ASP A 423 -26.36 16.91 -0.60
CA ASP A 423 -26.20 15.58 -1.21
C ASP A 423 -24.71 15.25 -1.45
N GLU A 424 -23.90 16.22 -1.90
CA GLU A 424 -22.46 16.06 -2.12
C GLU A 424 -21.71 15.79 -0.82
N SER A 425 -21.97 16.61 0.21
CA SER A 425 -21.34 16.46 1.51
C SER A 425 -21.70 15.12 2.16
N PHE A 426 -22.95 14.66 1.97
CA PHE A 426 -23.42 13.38 2.45
C PHE A 426 -22.73 12.21 1.72
N PHE A 427 -22.59 12.30 0.40
CA PHE A 427 -21.87 11.33 -0.42
C PHE A 427 -20.42 11.17 0.06
N PHE A 428 -19.67 12.28 0.18
CA PHE A 428 -18.27 12.23 0.62
C PHE A 428 -18.12 11.75 2.07
N LYS A 429 -19.07 12.07 2.97
CA LYS A 429 -19.09 11.50 4.32
C LYS A 429 -19.26 9.97 4.29
N ARG A 430 -20.15 9.46 3.45
CA ARG A 430 -20.38 8.01 3.29
C ARG A 430 -19.17 7.29 2.72
N ILE A 431 -18.57 7.83 1.64
CA ILE A 431 -17.35 7.28 1.05
C ILE A 431 -16.19 7.32 2.05
N ASN A 432 -16.00 8.43 2.77
CA ASN A 432 -14.96 8.53 3.80
C ASN A 432 -15.16 7.50 4.92
N LYS A 433 -16.40 7.30 5.38
CA LYS A 433 -16.69 6.25 6.38
C LYS A 433 -16.37 4.87 5.85
N SER A 434 -16.75 4.56 4.61
CA SER A 434 -16.46 3.26 4.01
C SER A 434 -14.95 3.03 3.83
N LEU A 435 -14.20 4.04 3.39
CA LEU A 435 -12.76 3.93 3.23
C LEU A 435 -12.02 3.79 4.58
N LYS A 436 -12.55 4.38 5.67
CA LYS A 436 -12.05 4.10 7.02
C LYS A 436 -12.24 2.64 7.41
N ILE A 437 -13.40 2.07 7.12
CA ILE A 437 -13.68 0.66 7.38
C ILE A 437 -12.71 -0.22 6.58
N GLU A 438 -12.51 0.06 5.30
CA GLU A 438 -11.53 -0.65 4.47
C GLU A 438 -10.10 -0.51 5.02
N SER A 439 -9.69 0.68 5.46
CA SER A 439 -8.37 0.88 6.07
C SER A 439 -8.20 0.08 7.37
N ILE A 440 -9.25 -0.02 8.19
CA ILE A 440 -9.22 -0.83 9.43
C ILE A 440 -9.13 -2.32 9.09
N LEU A 441 -9.90 -2.80 8.11
CA LEU A 441 -9.76 -4.18 7.60
C LEU A 441 -8.35 -4.44 7.07
N GLY A 442 -7.78 -3.49 6.34
CA GLY A 442 -6.40 -3.57 5.87
C GLY A 442 -5.39 -3.68 7.01
N ILE A 443 -5.59 -2.97 8.12
CA ILE A 443 -4.75 -3.12 9.32
C ILE A 443 -4.87 -4.53 9.89
N PHE A 444 -6.09 -5.09 9.99
CA PHE A 444 -6.27 -6.48 10.45
C PHE A 444 -5.61 -7.51 9.52
N VAL A 445 -5.64 -7.29 8.20
CA VAL A 445 -4.90 -8.13 7.22
C VAL A 445 -3.39 -8.07 7.47
N LEU A 446 -2.84 -6.89 7.81
CA LEU A 446 -1.41 -6.75 8.13
C LEU A 446 -1.04 -7.39 9.47
N VAL A 447 -1.93 -7.35 10.47
CA VAL A 447 -1.75 -8.09 11.73
C VAL A 447 -1.74 -9.59 11.44
N ALA A 448 -2.69 -10.13 10.68
CA ALA A 448 -2.66 -11.55 10.30
C ALA A 448 -1.37 -11.91 9.54
N ALA A 449 -0.86 -11.01 8.69
CA ALA A 449 0.42 -11.21 8.00
C ALA A 449 1.64 -11.22 8.93
N SER A 450 1.63 -10.47 10.04
CA SER A 450 2.73 -10.53 11.01
C SER A 450 2.76 -11.85 11.77
N PHE A 451 1.58 -12.42 12.08
CA PHE A 451 1.47 -13.77 12.64
C PHE A 451 2.00 -14.84 11.67
N LEU A 452 1.67 -14.74 10.38
CA LEU A 452 2.27 -15.64 9.37
C LEU A 452 3.80 -15.56 9.28
N SER A 453 4.40 -14.42 9.66
CA SER A 453 5.86 -14.23 9.59
C SER A 453 6.61 -14.76 10.81
N VAL A 454 5.90 -15.25 11.82
CA VAL A 454 6.48 -15.89 13.02
C VAL A 454 6.14 -17.38 13.13
N THR A 455 5.35 -17.89 12.19
CA THR A 455 4.91 -19.28 12.13
C THR A 455 5.65 -19.98 10.99
N SER A 456 6.34 -21.06 11.29
CA SER A 456 7.07 -21.84 10.30
C SER A 456 6.14 -22.41 9.21
N PRO A 457 6.48 -22.25 7.92
CA PRO A 457 5.69 -22.84 6.84
C PRO A 457 5.94 -24.36 6.74
N PRO A 458 4.91 -25.16 6.40
CA PRO A 458 5.01 -26.62 6.36
C PRO A 458 6.06 -27.16 5.38
N ALA A 459 6.33 -26.42 4.28
CA ALA A 459 7.31 -26.83 3.29
C ALA A 459 8.75 -26.84 3.81
N LEU A 460 9.08 -25.98 4.79
CA LEU A 460 10.43 -25.98 5.39
C LEU A 460 10.63 -27.18 6.33
N GLU A 461 9.58 -27.60 7.04
CA GLU A 461 9.63 -28.73 7.97
C GLU A 461 9.72 -30.08 7.25
N ALA A 462 8.96 -30.25 6.16
CA ALA A 462 9.03 -31.47 5.34
C ALA A 462 10.43 -31.68 4.71
N MET A 463 11.11 -30.58 4.34
CA MET A 463 12.47 -30.64 3.79
C MET A 463 13.54 -30.98 4.83
N ASP A 464 13.37 -30.53 6.08
CA ASP A 464 14.33 -30.82 7.17
C ASP A 464 14.25 -32.31 7.60
N GLN A 465 13.05 -32.89 7.58
CA GLN A 465 12.84 -34.32 7.83
C GLN A 465 13.43 -35.22 6.74
N ASP A 466 13.31 -34.85 5.46
CA ASP A 466 13.90 -35.60 4.35
C ASP A 466 15.45 -35.58 4.38
N MET A 467 16.06 -34.45 4.80
CA MET A 467 17.52 -34.36 4.92
C MET A 467 18.08 -35.12 6.13
N GLN A 468 17.39 -35.10 7.28
CA GLN A 468 17.81 -35.88 8.45
C GLN A 468 17.62 -37.39 8.24
N GLY A 469 16.63 -37.81 7.43
CA GLY A 469 16.43 -39.21 7.05
C GLY A 469 17.52 -39.80 6.14
N MET A 470 18.22 -38.97 5.35
CA MET A 470 19.33 -39.42 4.49
C MET A 470 20.70 -39.41 5.20
N GLY A 471 20.86 -38.68 6.30
CA GLY A 471 22.12 -38.60 7.07
C GLY A 471 22.34 -39.72 8.10
N GLY A 472 21.33 -40.56 8.35
CA GLY A 472 21.37 -41.62 9.37
C GLY A 472 21.65 -43.04 8.87
N MET A 473 22.10 -43.22 7.63
CA MET A 473 22.22 -44.53 6.98
C MET A 473 23.67 -44.99 6.77
N ASP A 474 24.49 -44.95 7.82
CA ASP A 474 25.73 -45.72 7.91
C ASP A 474 25.69 -46.63 9.15
N GLY A 475 25.24 -47.87 8.98
CA GLY A 475 25.24 -48.85 10.06
C GLY A 475 24.34 -50.09 9.92
N MET A 476 24.78 -51.05 9.10
CA MET A 476 24.56 -52.51 9.18
C MET A 476 23.13 -53.14 9.14
N ASN A 477 23.10 -54.16 8.28
CA ASN A 477 22.24 -55.36 8.22
C ASN A 477 20.84 -55.29 7.60
N SER A 478 20.85 -55.77 6.36
CA SER A 478 19.82 -56.56 5.69
C SER A 478 18.95 -57.43 6.59
N SER A 479 17.68 -57.55 6.17
CA SER A 479 16.65 -58.53 6.53
C SER A 479 15.67 -58.13 7.64
N SER A 480 14.66 -57.34 7.25
CA SER A 480 13.30 -57.57 7.75
C SER A 480 12.30 -57.23 6.64
N VAL A 481 11.75 -58.27 6.03
CA VAL A 481 10.54 -58.21 5.21
C VAL A 481 9.38 -58.02 6.18
N GLY A 482 9.03 -56.77 6.43
CA GLY A 482 7.89 -56.36 7.25
C GLY A 482 6.86 -55.66 6.37
N ASN A 483 5.69 -56.30 6.23
CA ASN A 483 4.53 -55.85 5.49
C ASN A 483 4.03 -54.48 6.01
N GLY A 484 4.50 -53.39 5.40
CA GLY A 484 4.07 -52.02 5.70
C GLY A 484 3.44 -51.40 4.45
N ASN A 485 2.24 -50.84 4.60
CA ASN A 485 1.49 -50.16 3.56
C ASN A 485 2.40 -49.33 2.65
N VAL A 486 2.41 -49.69 1.36
CA VAL A 486 2.91 -48.82 0.31
C VAL A 486 2.06 -47.56 0.36
N VAL A 487 2.57 -46.51 1.01
CA VAL A 487 2.01 -45.17 0.89
C VAL A 487 2.15 -44.83 -0.59
N ASP A 488 1.01 -44.76 -1.29
CA ASP A 488 0.92 -44.46 -2.70
C ASP A 488 1.64 -43.14 -3.02
N THR A 489 2.92 -43.22 -3.36
CA THR A 489 3.73 -42.09 -3.85
C THR A 489 3.09 -41.45 -5.09
N HIS A 490 2.30 -42.21 -5.84
CA HIS A 490 1.46 -41.72 -6.93
C HIS A 490 0.37 -40.72 -6.49
N ASN A 491 -0.21 -40.86 -5.29
CA ASN A 491 -1.26 -39.95 -4.80
C ASN A 491 -0.69 -38.61 -4.34
N VAL A 492 0.51 -38.60 -3.73
CA VAL A 492 1.19 -37.38 -3.26
C VAL A 492 1.72 -36.54 -4.43
N PHE A 493 2.31 -37.16 -5.46
CA PHE A 493 2.71 -36.45 -6.67
C PHE A 493 1.51 -35.87 -7.43
N SER A 494 0.41 -36.62 -7.49
CA SER A 494 -0.83 -36.16 -8.17
C SER A 494 -1.48 -34.98 -7.45
N SER A 495 -1.47 -34.94 -6.12
CA SER A 495 -2.03 -33.82 -5.34
C SER A 495 -1.23 -32.53 -5.52
N ASN A 496 0.11 -32.61 -5.61
CA ASN A 496 0.97 -31.44 -5.79
C ASN A 496 0.81 -30.84 -7.20
N ILE A 497 0.70 -31.69 -8.22
CA ILE A 497 0.44 -31.26 -9.61
C ILE A 497 -0.95 -30.62 -9.73
N LEU A 498 -1.97 -31.20 -9.10
CA LEU A 498 -3.32 -30.62 -9.08
C LEU A 498 -3.34 -29.25 -8.39
N PHE A 499 -2.62 -29.11 -7.26
CA PHE A 499 -2.49 -27.83 -6.56
C PHE A 499 -1.78 -26.77 -7.41
N LEU A 500 -0.70 -27.14 -8.11
CA LEU A 500 -0.01 -26.27 -9.05
C LEU A 500 -0.94 -25.77 -10.18
N TYR A 501 -1.69 -26.69 -10.83
CA TYR A 501 -2.63 -26.30 -11.88
C TYR A 501 -3.76 -25.40 -11.36
N LEU A 502 -4.23 -25.65 -10.14
CA LEU A 502 -5.22 -24.80 -9.47
C LEU A 502 -4.66 -23.38 -9.25
N VAL A 503 -3.45 -23.26 -8.74
CA VAL A 503 -2.77 -21.96 -8.51
C VAL A 503 -2.59 -21.20 -9.82
N ILE A 504 -2.15 -21.87 -10.88
CA ILE A 504 -2.01 -21.29 -12.23
C ILE A 504 -3.37 -20.84 -12.77
N GLY A 505 -4.40 -21.70 -12.67
CA GLY A 505 -5.74 -21.40 -13.13
C GLY A 505 -6.35 -20.17 -12.44
N ILE A 506 -6.24 -20.09 -11.11
CA ILE A 506 -6.72 -18.94 -10.35
C ILE A 506 -5.92 -17.68 -10.69
N SER A 507 -4.60 -17.78 -10.87
CA SER A 507 -3.76 -16.65 -11.27
C SER A 507 -4.17 -16.07 -12.63
N ILE A 508 -4.49 -16.93 -13.61
CA ILE A 508 -5.00 -16.51 -14.91
C ILE A 508 -6.36 -15.82 -14.76
N ILE A 509 -7.26 -16.36 -13.94
CA ILE A 509 -8.58 -15.77 -13.68
C ILE A 509 -8.42 -14.36 -13.07
N ILE A 510 -7.56 -14.22 -12.04
CA ILE A 510 -7.27 -12.93 -11.40
C ILE A 510 -6.72 -11.93 -12.42
N LEU A 511 -5.80 -12.37 -13.29
CA LEU A 511 -5.23 -11.53 -14.33
C LEU A 511 -6.30 -11.04 -15.32
N ILE A 512 -7.18 -11.93 -15.79
CA ILE A 512 -8.29 -11.58 -16.70
C ILE A 512 -9.25 -10.59 -16.03
N ILE A 513 -9.69 -10.86 -14.80
CA ILE A 513 -10.57 -9.98 -14.03
C ILE A 513 -9.92 -8.60 -13.83
N GLY A 514 -8.62 -8.58 -13.53
CA GLY A 514 -7.81 -7.38 -13.39
C GLY A 514 -7.80 -6.55 -14.69
N ILE A 515 -7.48 -7.17 -15.83
CA ILE A 515 -7.44 -6.52 -17.15
C ILE A 515 -8.82 -5.98 -17.55
N VAL A 516 -9.89 -6.75 -17.35
CA VAL A 516 -11.27 -6.32 -17.65
C VAL A 516 -11.66 -5.13 -16.77
N SER A 517 -11.40 -5.20 -15.47
CA SER A 517 -11.69 -4.12 -14.51
C SER A 517 -10.89 -2.86 -14.82
N PHE A 518 -9.63 -3.01 -15.20
CA PHE A 518 -8.75 -1.94 -15.64
C PHE A 518 -9.29 -1.23 -16.90
N LYS A 519 -9.62 -2.00 -17.95
CA LYS A 519 -10.19 -1.44 -19.20
C LYS A 519 -11.50 -0.71 -18.93
N LYS A 520 -12.37 -1.28 -18.09
CA LYS A 520 -13.65 -0.65 -17.69
C LYS A 520 -13.41 0.69 -16.99
N ASN A 521 -12.53 0.74 -15.99
CA ASN A 521 -12.24 1.96 -15.25
C ASN A 521 -11.60 3.04 -16.13
N HIS A 522 -10.69 2.64 -17.04
CA HIS A 522 -10.10 3.57 -18.01
C HIS A 522 -11.15 4.18 -18.94
N LYS A 523 -12.09 3.37 -19.46
CA LYS A 523 -13.21 3.85 -20.29
C LYS A 523 -14.07 4.87 -19.54
N GLN A 524 -14.40 4.59 -18.27
CA GLN A 524 -15.18 5.47 -17.40
C GLN A 524 -14.52 6.85 -17.22
N ILE A 525 -13.21 6.89 -16.97
CA ILE A 525 -12.47 8.16 -16.85
C ILE A 525 -12.47 8.92 -18.18
N LYS A 526 -12.33 8.23 -19.31
CA LYS A 526 -12.35 8.83 -20.65
C LYS A 526 -13.73 9.43 -20.97
N GLU A 527 -14.81 8.71 -20.69
CA GLU A 527 -16.18 9.19 -20.86
C GLU A 527 -16.44 10.48 -20.06
N LEU A 528 -16.05 10.51 -18.78
CA LEU A 528 -16.22 11.68 -17.92
C LEU A 528 -15.39 12.88 -18.40
N ASN A 529 -14.18 12.64 -18.92
CA ASN A 529 -13.38 13.71 -19.49
C ASN A 529 -14.03 14.29 -20.76
N ILE A 530 -14.59 13.46 -21.63
CA ILE A 530 -15.31 13.90 -22.84
C ILE A 530 -16.56 14.72 -22.48
N LEU A 531 -17.37 14.21 -21.54
CA LEU A 531 -18.54 14.92 -21.02
C LEU A 531 -18.16 16.29 -20.44
N SER A 532 -17.06 16.37 -19.68
CA SER A 532 -16.58 17.64 -19.12
C SER A 532 -16.08 18.62 -20.18
N THR A 533 -15.43 18.15 -21.25
CA THR A 533 -14.95 19.04 -22.33
C THR A 533 -16.09 19.59 -23.16
N ASN A 534 -17.11 18.77 -23.44
CA ASN A 534 -18.28 19.19 -24.21
C ASN A 534 -19.11 20.22 -23.42
N SER A 535 -19.26 20.02 -22.11
CA SER A 535 -19.89 21.00 -21.22
C SER A 535 -19.19 22.37 -21.30
N ASN A 536 -17.86 22.40 -21.20
CA ASN A 536 -17.10 23.66 -21.21
C ASN A 536 -17.13 24.38 -22.57
N ALA A 537 -17.20 23.64 -23.67
CA ALA A 537 -17.29 24.21 -25.02
C ALA A 537 -18.63 24.94 -25.23
N GLY A 538 -19.75 24.36 -24.75
CA GLY A 538 -21.06 25.02 -24.75
C GLY A 538 -21.07 26.31 -23.93
N THR A 539 -20.44 26.31 -22.75
CA THR A 539 -20.33 27.53 -21.92
C THR A 539 -19.51 28.64 -22.58
N MET A 540 -18.41 28.31 -23.25
CA MET A 540 -17.57 29.31 -23.96
C MET A 540 -18.26 29.93 -25.17
N GLN A 541 -19.04 29.16 -25.94
CA GLN A 541 -19.79 29.69 -27.07
C GLN A 541 -20.91 30.65 -26.63
N SER A 542 -21.56 30.37 -25.49
CA SER A 542 -22.58 31.29 -24.94
C SER A 542 -21.99 32.63 -24.47
N LYS A 543 -20.85 32.62 -23.76
CA LYS A 543 -20.17 33.84 -23.30
C LYS A 543 -19.71 34.71 -24.46
N LYS A 544 -19.30 34.11 -25.59
CA LYS A 544 -18.95 34.84 -26.82
C LYS A 544 -20.15 35.45 -27.55
N ARG A 545 -21.37 34.91 -27.37
CA ARG A 545 -22.60 35.51 -27.90
C ARG A 545 -23.06 36.68 -27.02
N GLN A 546 -23.04 36.51 -25.70
CA GLN A 546 -23.37 37.58 -24.75
C GLN A 546 -22.37 38.75 -24.71
N SER A 547 -21.15 38.60 -25.22
CA SER A 547 -20.20 39.71 -25.35
C SER A 547 -20.27 40.43 -26.70
N LYS A 548 -21.14 39.96 -27.59
CA LYS A 548 -21.35 40.52 -28.94
C LYS A 548 -22.71 41.21 -29.08
N GLU A 549 -23.66 40.85 -28.23
CA GLU A 549 -24.82 41.66 -27.86
C GLU A 549 -24.39 42.70 -26.82
#